data_AF-A0A4W5QUX7-F1
#
_entry.id   AF-A0A4W5QUX7-F1
#
_cell.length_a   1.000
_cell.length_b   1.000
_cell.length_c   1.000
_cell.angle_alpha   90.00
_cell.angle_beta   90.00
_cell.angle_gamma   90.00
#
_symmetry.space_group_name_H-M   'P 1'
#
loop_
_entity.id
_entity.type
_entity.pdbx_description
1 polymer ?
#
loop_
_entity_poly.entity_id
_entity_poly.type
_entity_poly.pdbx_seq_one_letter_code
_entity_poly.pdbx_strand_id
1 'polypeptide(L)'
;MCADCPTPCNDKESCRKVLNSGEMDNEPRMMKEEESDFDHRDVGICQKGCGLLLSHTDIVQGAHSCLDALRMLNDGLQERSATLEHEGRMQRLRWGRREQSLLAQVSSIQSEAQLTALKYKRKLHQYMLNINNITEQVIGHYKQPIQSKSGAPGLCVSQVSDQGLTDAVFGLQDQEEHGGVPESLMEWRAGFASRSGG
;
A
#
# COMPACT_ATOMS: atom_id res chain seq x y z
N MET A 1 21.92 -3.79 4.94
CA MET A 1 20.78 -3.53 5.85
C MET A 1 19.59 -4.24 5.23
N CYS A 2 18.98 -5.21 5.93
CA CYS A 2 17.84 -5.97 5.42
C CYS A 2 16.56 -5.14 5.61
N ALA A 3 15.68 -5.12 4.61
CA ALA A 3 14.58 -4.15 4.53
C ALA A 3 13.41 -4.39 5.51
N ASP A 4 13.34 -5.55 6.17
CA ASP A 4 12.12 -5.96 6.90
C ASP A 4 12.39 -6.57 8.30
N CYS A 5 13.28 -5.98 9.11
CA CYS A 5 13.43 -6.38 10.53
C CYS A 5 13.13 -5.22 11.49
N PRO A 6 12.20 -5.41 12.46
CA PRO A 6 11.78 -4.35 13.39
C PRO A 6 12.77 -4.08 14.53
N THR A 7 13.93 -4.76 14.60
CA THR A 7 15.01 -4.47 15.56
C THR A 7 16.40 -4.63 14.91
N PRO A 8 17.43 -3.89 15.40
CA PRO A 8 18.78 -3.94 14.84
C PRO A 8 19.48 -5.25 15.20
N CYS A 9 19.44 -6.21 14.29
CA CYS A 9 20.10 -7.50 14.39
C CYS A 9 21.58 -7.39 13.98
N ASN A 10 22.49 -7.73 14.90
CA ASN A 10 23.95 -7.69 14.70
C ASN A 10 24.51 -8.97 14.05
N ASP A 11 23.69 -10.01 13.86
CA ASP A 11 24.13 -11.30 13.36
C ASP A 11 23.74 -11.48 11.88
N LYS A 12 24.71 -11.24 10.98
CA LYS A 12 24.51 -11.32 9.52
C LYS A 12 24.08 -12.72 9.03
N GLU A 13 24.34 -13.76 9.81
CA GLU A 13 24.11 -15.16 9.44
C GLU A 13 22.69 -15.63 9.77
N SER A 14 22.05 -15.03 10.78
CA SER A 14 20.66 -15.34 11.18
C SER A 14 19.63 -14.76 10.17
N CYS A 15 19.86 -13.54 9.68
CA CYS A 15 18.98 -12.91 8.69
C CYS A 15 18.98 -13.58 7.32
N ARG A 16 20.03 -14.34 6.97
CA ARG A 16 20.09 -15.05 5.68
C ARG A 16 19.24 -16.32 5.67
N LYS A 17 18.96 -16.90 6.85
CA LYS A 17 18.15 -18.13 6.98
C LYS A 17 16.63 -17.92 6.83
N VAL A 18 16.13 -16.69 6.95
CA VAL A 18 14.69 -16.40 6.78
C VAL A 18 14.29 -16.18 5.32
N LEU A 19 15.26 -15.98 4.41
CA LEU A 19 14.99 -15.84 2.97
C LEU A 19 15.30 -17.11 2.15
N ASN A 20 15.85 -18.17 2.76
CA ASN A 20 16.09 -19.46 2.11
C ASN A 20 15.62 -20.62 3.01
N SER A 21 14.30 -20.74 3.20
CA SER A 21 13.68 -22.00 3.62
C SER A 21 12.64 -22.42 2.57
N GLY A 22 13.12 -22.49 1.33
CA GLY A 22 12.46 -23.03 0.16
C GLY A 22 13.47 -23.83 -0.65
N GLU A 23 14.15 -24.77 0.01
CA GLU A 23 14.96 -25.83 -0.61
C GLU A 23 15.09 -26.94 0.45
N MET A 24 14.02 -27.71 0.58
CA MET A 24 14.20 -29.13 0.89
C MET A 24 14.85 -29.73 -0.35
N ASP A 25 15.98 -30.41 -0.20
CA ASP A 25 16.18 -31.77 -0.72
C ASP A 25 17.65 -32.20 -0.68
N ASN A 26 17.82 -33.51 -0.42
CA ASN A 26 19.00 -34.35 -0.57
C ASN A 26 19.89 -34.60 0.66
N GLU A 27 19.37 -35.44 1.55
CA GLU A 27 20.14 -36.59 2.07
C GLU A 27 19.22 -37.83 1.97
N PRO A 28 19.60 -38.87 1.19
CA PRO A 28 18.78 -40.06 1.03
C PRO A 28 18.86 -40.91 2.30
N ARG A 29 17.81 -40.85 3.12
CA ARG A 29 17.65 -41.73 4.28
C ARG A 29 17.39 -43.16 3.79
N MET A 30 18.45 -43.94 3.74
CA MET A 30 18.41 -45.40 3.74
C MET A 30 17.56 -45.89 4.92
N MET A 31 16.34 -46.33 4.65
CA MET A 31 15.48 -47.08 5.57
C MET A 31 14.77 -48.16 4.75
N LYS A 32 15.34 -49.36 4.84
CA LYS A 32 14.72 -50.69 4.72
C LYS A 32 13.52 -50.86 3.79
N GLU A 33 13.80 -51.59 2.72
CA GLU A 33 12.94 -52.57 2.06
C GLU A 33 12.23 -53.47 3.10
N GLU A 34 10.96 -53.23 3.38
CA GLU A 34 10.03 -54.24 3.91
C GLU A 34 8.66 -54.01 3.22
N GLU A 35 8.51 -54.65 2.05
CA GLU A 35 7.27 -55.21 1.48
C GLU A 35 5.95 -54.43 1.64
N SER A 36 5.56 -53.65 0.62
CA SER A 36 4.30 -53.82 -0.15
C SER A 36 4.03 -52.66 -1.14
N ASP A 37 5.02 -52.21 -1.92
CA ASP A 37 4.85 -51.09 -2.86
C ASP A 37 4.70 -51.59 -4.32
N PHE A 38 3.67 -52.40 -4.59
CA PHE A 38 3.40 -52.92 -5.93
C PHE A 38 1.90 -52.98 -6.27
N ASP A 39 1.08 -52.04 -5.78
CA ASP A 39 -0.37 -52.06 -6.04
C ASP A 39 -1.00 -50.71 -6.45
N HIS A 40 -0.22 -49.65 -6.64
CA HIS A 40 -0.74 -48.29 -6.91
C HIS A 40 -0.45 -47.76 -8.31
N ARG A 41 -0.27 -48.64 -9.30
CA ARG A 41 -0.34 -48.18 -10.70
C ARG A 41 -1.80 -48.11 -11.10
N ASP A 42 -2.26 -46.94 -11.52
CA ASP A 42 -3.56 -46.79 -12.16
C ASP A 42 -3.56 -47.62 -13.44
N VAL A 43 -4.35 -48.70 -13.46
CA VAL A 43 -4.31 -49.71 -14.53
C VAL A 43 -5.48 -49.54 -15.50
N GLY A 44 -6.45 -48.68 -15.19
CA GLY A 44 -7.53 -48.35 -16.13
C GLY A 44 -8.60 -47.43 -15.57
N ILE A 45 -9.56 -47.08 -16.43
CA ILE A 45 -10.74 -46.29 -16.07
C ILE A 45 -11.91 -47.24 -15.79
N CYS A 46 -12.74 -46.90 -14.82
CA CYS A 46 -13.95 -47.65 -14.51
C CYS A 46 -14.95 -47.66 -15.68
N GLN A 47 -15.11 -48.82 -16.31
CA GLN A 47 -16.06 -49.04 -17.40
C GLN A 47 -17.52 -49.16 -16.93
N LYS A 48 -17.76 -49.31 -15.61
CA LYS A 48 -19.10 -49.42 -15.01
C LYS A 48 -19.83 -48.07 -14.89
N GLY A 49 -19.16 -46.96 -15.18
CA GLY A 49 -19.82 -45.67 -15.42
C GLY A 49 -19.42 -44.51 -14.50
N CYS A 50 -18.55 -44.67 -13.49
CA CYS A 50 -18.05 -43.52 -12.71
C CYS A 50 -16.88 -42.79 -13.39
N GLY A 51 -16.23 -43.40 -14.39
CA GLY A 51 -15.13 -42.76 -15.14
C GLY A 51 -13.87 -42.46 -14.32
N LEU A 52 -13.79 -42.95 -13.06
CA LEU A 52 -12.64 -42.78 -12.19
C LEU A 52 -11.54 -43.79 -12.53
N LEU A 53 -10.30 -43.40 -12.23
CA LEU A 53 -9.15 -44.30 -12.32
C LEU A 53 -9.26 -45.38 -11.25
N LEU A 54 -8.99 -46.62 -11.65
CA LEU A 54 -8.98 -47.78 -10.77
C LEU A 54 -7.55 -48.13 -10.40
N SER A 55 -7.35 -48.38 -9.11
CA SER A 55 -6.09 -48.94 -8.61
C SER A 55 -5.94 -50.40 -9.05
N HIS A 56 -4.72 -50.94 -8.99
CA HIS A 56 -4.47 -52.34 -9.37
C HIS A 56 -5.29 -53.31 -8.49
N THR A 57 -5.46 -53.00 -7.20
CA THR A 57 -6.29 -53.77 -6.27
C THR A 57 -7.78 -53.76 -6.66
N ASP A 58 -8.31 -52.61 -7.10
CA ASP A 58 -9.70 -52.48 -7.54
C ASP A 58 -10.03 -53.40 -8.73
N ILE A 59 -9.05 -53.61 -9.62
CA ILE A 59 -9.19 -54.46 -10.80
C ILE A 59 -9.03 -55.94 -10.44
N VAL A 60 -8.00 -56.28 -9.66
CA VAL A 60 -7.71 -57.67 -9.29
C VAL A 60 -8.77 -58.25 -8.35
N GLN A 61 -9.26 -57.45 -7.39
CA GLN A 61 -10.26 -57.90 -6.41
C GLN A 61 -11.70 -57.66 -6.87
N GLY A 62 -11.91 -56.88 -7.94
CA GLY A 62 -13.24 -56.55 -8.48
C GLY A 62 -14.14 -55.79 -7.51
N ALA A 63 -13.58 -55.26 -6.42
CA ALA A 63 -14.29 -54.69 -5.27
C ALA A 63 -14.71 -53.22 -5.45
N HIS A 64 -14.50 -52.64 -6.64
CA HIS A 64 -14.83 -51.24 -6.88
C HIS A 64 -16.34 -50.95 -6.81
N SER A 65 -16.73 -50.11 -5.84
CA SER A 65 -18.06 -49.51 -5.72
C SER A 65 -18.04 -48.09 -6.30
N CYS A 66 -18.72 -47.90 -7.44
CA CYS A 66 -18.79 -46.60 -8.11
C CYS A 66 -19.39 -45.50 -7.21
N LEU A 67 -20.36 -45.86 -6.37
CA LEU A 67 -21.04 -44.91 -5.48
C LEU A 67 -20.09 -44.41 -4.40
N ASP A 68 -19.33 -45.30 -3.78
CA ASP A 68 -18.41 -44.91 -2.70
C ASP A 68 -17.21 -44.15 -3.25
N ALA A 69 -16.71 -44.53 -4.43
CA ALA A 69 -15.65 -43.78 -5.11
C ALA A 69 -16.10 -42.35 -5.47
N LEU A 70 -17.33 -42.19 -5.98
CA LEU A 70 -17.89 -40.86 -6.29
C LEU A 70 -18.17 -40.04 -5.03
N ARG A 71 -18.62 -40.65 -3.93
CA ARG A 71 -18.79 -39.97 -2.63
C ARG A 71 -17.45 -39.47 -2.10
N MET A 72 -16.44 -40.34 -2.07
CA MET A 72 -15.09 -39.98 -1.64
C MET A 72 -14.51 -38.85 -2.49
N LEU A 73 -14.70 -38.89 -3.81
CA LEU A 73 -14.28 -37.79 -4.68
C LEU A 73 -15.03 -36.49 -4.36
N ASN A 74 -16.35 -36.56 -4.17
CA ASN A 74 -17.16 -35.40 -3.84
C ASN A 74 -16.73 -34.79 -2.50
N ASP A 75 -16.56 -35.61 -1.47
CA ASP A 75 -16.09 -35.19 -0.15
C ASP A 75 -14.70 -34.52 -0.25
N GLY A 76 -13.78 -35.11 -1.01
CA GLY A 76 -12.46 -34.54 -1.25
C GLY A 76 -12.51 -33.22 -2.04
N LEU A 77 -13.40 -33.08 -3.01
CA LEU A 77 -13.62 -31.82 -3.74
C LEU A 77 -14.27 -30.76 -2.85
N GLN A 78 -15.21 -31.16 -1.99
CA GLN A 78 -15.88 -30.26 -1.05
C GLN A 78 -14.91 -29.74 0.01
N GLU A 79 -14.05 -30.60 0.54
CA GLU A 79 -12.97 -30.19 1.45
C GLU A 79 -12.02 -29.21 0.76
N ARG A 80 -11.55 -29.52 -0.45
CA ARG A 80 -10.71 -28.61 -1.25
C ARG A 80 -11.39 -27.28 -1.54
N SER A 81 -12.69 -27.27 -1.79
CA SER A 81 -13.44 -26.02 -1.97
C SER A 81 -13.43 -25.21 -0.68
N ALA A 82 -13.71 -25.84 0.46
CA ALA A 82 -13.75 -25.18 1.76
C ALA A 82 -12.38 -24.60 2.16
N THR A 83 -11.28 -25.31 1.88
CA THR A 83 -9.92 -24.82 2.15
C THR A 83 -9.59 -23.61 1.26
N LEU A 84 -9.85 -23.69 -0.04
CA LEU A 84 -9.62 -22.58 -0.97
C LEU A 84 -10.46 -21.34 -0.61
N GLU A 85 -11.71 -21.53 -0.20
CA GLU A 85 -12.54 -20.43 0.27
C GLU A 85 -11.99 -19.79 1.55
N HIS A 86 -11.54 -20.61 2.50
CA HIS A 86 -10.92 -20.13 3.73
C HIS A 86 -9.63 -19.34 3.42
N GLU A 87 -8.75 -19.89 2.59
CA GLU A 87 -7.53 -19.22 2.13
C GLU A 87 -7.86 -17.89 1.43
N GLY A 88 -8.85 -17.89 0.54
CA GLY A 88 -9.32 -16.69 -0.14
C GLY A 88 -9.82 -15.61 0.82
N ARG A 89 -10.59 -16.00 1.86
CA ARG A 89 -11.01 -15.09 2.94
C ARG A 89 -9.81 -14.54 3.71
N MET A 90 -8.86 -15.39 4.08
CA MET A 90 -7.67 -14.98 4.83
C MET A 90 -6.77 -14.05 4.02
N GLN A 91 -6.58 -14.31 2.73
CA GLN A 91 -5.84 -13.43 1.84
C GLN A 91 -6.54 -12.07 1.73
N ARG A 92 -7.87 -12.03 1.52
CA ARG A 92 -8.63 -10.78 1.48
C ARG A 92 -8.44 -9.94 2.74
N LEU A 93 -8.45 -10.55 3.92
CA LEU A 93 -8.19 -9.86 5.18
C LEU A 93 -6.77 -9.30 5.26
N ARG A 94 -5.76 -10.07 4.83
CA ARG A 94 -4.36 -9.63 4.80
C ARG A 94 -4.17 -8.43 3.87
N TRP A 95 -4.70 -8.52 2.65
CA TRP A 95 -4.64 -7.45 1.67
C TRP A 95 -5.39 -6.21 2.15
N GLY A 96 -6.59 -6.36 2.72
CA GLY A 96 -7.35 -5.25 3.27
C GLY A 96 -6.63 -4.52 4.40
N ARG A 97 -5.98 -5.23 5.33
CA ARG A 97 -5.17 -4.60 6.38
C ARG A 97 -3.97 -3.85 5.80
N ARG A 98 -3.29 -4.44 4.81
CA ARG A 98 -2.15 -3.80 4.14
C ARG A 98 -2.57 -2.54 3.40
N GLU A 99 -3.67 -2.60 2.66
CA GLU A 99 -4.26 -1.45 1.97
C GLU A 99 -4.61 -0.34 2.95
N GLN A 100 -5.31 -0.66 4.04
CA GLN A 100 -5.66 0.33 5.07
C GLN A 100 -4.41 0.98 5.68
N SER A 101 -3.35 0.21 5.95
CA SER A 101 -2.08 0.75 6.46
C SER A 101 -1.41 1.68 5.44
N LEU A 102 -1.39 1.30 4.17
CA LEU A 102 -0.81 2.12 3.11
C LEU A 102 -1.61 3.41 2.89
N LEU A 103 -2.94 3.33 2.89
CA LEU A 103 -3.81 4.50 2.80
C LEU A 103 -3.60 5.46 3.99
N ALA A 104 -3.46 4.93 5.20
CA ALA A 104 -3.13 5.74 6.37
C ALA A 104 -1.78 6.45 6.20
N GLN A 105 -0.75 5.76 5.71
CA GLN A 105 0.57 6.36 5.44
C GLN A 105 0.49 7.47 4.39
N VAL A 106 -0.19 7.23 3.26
CA VAL A 106 -0.38 8.24 2.20
C VAL A 106 -1.10 9.46 2.77
N SER A 107 -2.16 9.27 3.56
CA SER A 107 -2.89 10.37 4.19
C SER A 107 -2.02 11.18 5.17
N SER A 108 -1.15 10.52 5.93
CA SER A 108 -0.20 11.18 6.84
C SER A 108 0.75 12.07 6.05
N ILE A 109 1.40 11.52 5.02
CA ILE A 109 2.34 12.26 4.17
C ILE A 109 1.65 13.44 3.47
N GLN A 110 0.41 13.25 3.01
CA GLN A 110 -0.38 14.33 2.41
C GLN A 110 -0.65 15.45 3.42
N SER A 111 -1.05 15.12 4.64
CA SER A 111 -1.29 16.12 5.70
C SER A 111 0.00 16.87 6.08
N GLU A 112 1.13 16.16 6.14
CA GLU A 112 2.44 16.76 6.39
C GLU A 112 2.87 17.70 5.25
N ALA A 113 2.65 17.30 3.99
CA ALA A 113 2.91 18.13 2.82
C ALA A 113 2.05 19.41 2.83
N GLN A 114 0.78 19.31 3.22
CA GLN A 114 -0.10 20.48 3.36
C GLN A 114 0.37 21.42 4.47
N LEU A 115 0.69 20.89 5.66
CA LEU A 115 1.19 21.68 6.77
C LEU A 115 2.52 22.36 6.46
N THR A 116 3.43 21.67 5.76
CA THR A 116 4.71 22.26 5.34
C THR A 116 4.49 23.36 4.31
N ALA A 117 3.62 23.17 3.32
CA ALA A 117 3.25 24.21 2.36
C ALA A 117 2.70 25.47 3.06
N LEU A 118 1.82 25.32 4.06
CA LEU A 118 1.30 26.44 4.85
C LEU A 118 2.40 27.16 5.65
N LYS A 119 3.34 26.41 6.24
CA LYS A 119 4.51 26.98 6.94
C LYS A 119 5.38 27.81 5.98
N TYR A 120 5.64 27.30 4.77
CA TYR A 120 6.39 28.04 3.76
C TYR A 120 5.67 29.31 3.31
N LYS A 121 4.36 29.24 3.05
CA LYS A 121 3.54 30.42 2.72
C LYS A 121 3.65 31.50 3.82
N ARG A 122 3.52 31.11 5.09
CA ARG A 122 3.67 32.05 6.23
C ARG A 122 5.06 32.67 6.28
N LYS A 123 6.11 31.86 6.09
CA LYS A 123 7.50 32.33 6.13
C LYS A 123 7.82 33.27 4.96
N LEU A 124 7.32 32.96 3.77
CA LEU A 124 7.40 33.82 2.59
C LEU A 124 6.73 35.18 2.88
N HIS A 125 5.51 35.15 3.41
CA HIS A 125 4.79 36.38 3.78
C HIS A 125 5.57 37.22 4.78
N GLN A 126 6.15 36.60 5.81
CA GLN A 126 7.00 37.30 6.78
C GLN A 126 8.23 37.94 6.14
N TYR A 127 8.88 37.26 5.18
CA TYR A 127 10.00 37.83 4.45
C TYR A 127 9.58 39.00 3.55
N MET A 128 8.45 38.90 2.87
CA MET A 128 7.91 40.00 2.06
C MET A 128 7.65 41.24 2.93
N LEU A 129 7.02 41.08 4.10
CA LEU A 129 6.81 42.20 5.03
C LEU A 129 8.13 42.84 5.49
N ASN A 130 9.15 42.03 5.77
CA ASN A 130 10.46 42.54 6.19
C ASN A 130 11.17 43.29 5.05
N ILE A 131 11.12 42.76 3.83
CA ILE A 131 11.66 43.42 2.63
C ILE A 131 10.95 44.76 2.40
N ASN A 132 9.63 44.80 2.52
CA ASN A 132 8.86 46.04 2.36
C ASN A 132 9.22 47.06 3.43
N ASN A 133 9.37 46.65 4.69
CA ASN A 133 9.81 47.54 5.78
C ASN A 133 11.21 48.13 5.51
N ILE A 134 12.18 47.30 5.10
CA ILE A 134 13.53 47.76 4.73
C ILE A 134 13.45 48.72 3.54
N THR A 135 12.66 48.39 2.52
CA THR A 135 12.47 49.23 1.33
C THR A 135 11.91 50.60 1.71
N GLU A 136 10.88 50.65 2.56
CA GLU A 136 10.31 51.90 3.07
C GLU A 136 11.31 52.70 3.90
N GLN A 137 12.11 52.06 4.76
CA GLN A 137 13.17 52.74 5.50
C GLN A 137 14.20 53.36 4.56
N VAL A 138 14.67 52.60 3.57
CA VAL A 138 15.65 53.06 2.58
C VAL A 138 15.07 54.24 1.78
N ILE A 139 13.85 54.14 1.25
CA ILE A 139 13.17 55.23 0.54
C ILE A 139 12.99 56.45 1.45
N GLY A 140 12.60 56.24 2.71
CA GLY A 140 12.46 57.29 3.72
C GLY A 140 13.76 58.05 3.96
N HIS A 141 14.90 57.35 4.03
CA HIS A 141 16.23 57.95 4.14
C HIS A 141 16.60 58.80 2.92
N TYR A 142 16.24 58.36 1.70
CA TYR A 142 16.48 59.15 0.49
C TYR A 142 15.53 60.35 0.32
N LYS A 143 14.39 60.37 1.02
CA LYS A 143 13.42 61.48 1.00
C LYS A 143 13.67 62.54 2.09
N GLN A 144 14.60 62.32 3.03
CA GLN A 144 14.97 63.37 3.97
C GLN A 144 15.67 64.50 3.21
N PRO A 145 15.21 65.77 3.35
CA PRO A 145 15.87 66.88 2.70
C PRO A 145 17.26 66.99 3.31
N ILE A 146 18.28 66.77 2.47
CA ILE A 146 19.66 67.14 2.75
C ILE A 146 19.64 68.64 3.07
N GLN A 147 19.57 68.98 4.36
CA GLN A 147 19.94 70.31 4.84
C GLN A 147 21.47 70.42 4.82
N SER A 148 22.05 70.28 3.63
CA SER A 148 23.46 70.54 3.35
C SER A 148 23.53 71.30 2.05
N LYS A 149 24.11 72.49 2.15
CA LYS A 149 24.35 73.46 1.10
C LYS A 149 25.00 72.82 -0.14
N SER A 150 24.73 73.44 -1.30
CA SER A 150 25.31 73.26 -2.64
C SER A 150 24.60 72.25 -3.56
N GLY A 151 24.27 72.72 -4.76
CA GLY A 151 23.26 72.15 -5.64
C GLY A 151 23.77 71.15 -6.67
N ALA A 152 22.88 70.23 -7.03
CA ALA A 152 22.73 69.59 -8.34
C ALA A 152 21.37 68.87 -8.38
N PRO A 153 20.62 68.89 -9.50
CA PRO A 153 19.28 68.31 -9.52
C PRO A 153 19.28 66.83 -9.91
N GLY A 154 18.51 66.05 -9.14
CA GLY A 154 17.56 65.05 -9.67
C GLY A 154 18.12 63.69 -10.10
N LEU A 155 18.13 62.73 -9.18
CA LEU A 155 18.08 61.31 -9.55
C LEU A 155 16.61 60.83 -9.46
N CYS A 156 16.03 60.49 -10.60
CA CYS A 156 14.66 59.99 -10.70
C CYS A 156 14.58 58.55 -10.18
N VAL A 157 14.02 58.37 -8.98
CA VAL A 157 13.58 57.04 -8.53
C VAL A 157 12.32 56.69 -9.30
N SER A 158 12.42 55.73 -10.20
CA SER A 158 11.28 55.20 -10.95
C SER A 158 10.31 54.58 -9.96
N GLN A 159 9.05 55.04 -10.00
CA GLN A 159 7.95 54.47 -9.24
C GLN A 159 7.82 52.99 -9.64
N VAL A 160 8.22 52.10 -8.75
CA VAL A 160 7.85 50.69 -8.86
C VAL A 160 6.39 50.65 -8.43
N SER A 161 5.50 50.45 -9.41
CA SER A 161 4.07 50.36 -9.17
C SER A 161 3.80 49.04 -8.43
N ASP A 162 3.46 49.14 -7.14
CA ASP A 162 3.11 48.00 -6.27
C ASP A 162 1.74 47.37 -6.59
N GLN A 163 1.07 47.81 -7.65
CA GLN A 163 -0.32 47.44 -7.94
C GLN A 163 -0.49 46.04 -8.55
N GLY A 164 0.59 45.28 -8.80
CA GLY A 164 0.54 44.06 -9.61
C GLY A 164 0.92 42.74 -8.93
N LEU A 165 1.55 42.76 -7.75
CA LEU A 165 2.17 41.54 -7.20
C LEU A 165 1.38 40.89 -6.06
N THR A 166 0.49 41.62 -5.39
CA THR A 166 -0.41 41.05 -4.39
C THR A 166 -1.52 40.24 -5.07
N ASP A 167 -2.04 40.71 -6.19
CA ASP A 167 -3.23 40.11 -6.81
C ASP A 167 -2.94 38.75 -7.48
N ALA A 168 -1.68 38.49 -7.85
CA ALA A 168 -1.28 37.17 -8.36
C ALA A 168 -1.12 36.10 -7.25
N VAL A 169 -0.94 36.50 -5.99
CA VAL A 169 -0.79 35.58 -4.85
C VAL A 169 -2.11 35.42 -4.08
N PHE A 170 -2.99 36.42 -4.13
CA PHE A 170 -4.34 36.38 -3.55
C PHE A 170 -5.42 35.76 -4.46
N GLY A 171 -5.08 35.38 -5.71
CA GLY A 171 -5.96 34.63 -6.61
C GLY A 171 -6.22 33.16 -6.23
N LEU A 172 -5.82 32.72 -5.03
CA LEU A 172 -6.28 31.47 -4.42
C LEU A 172 -7.15 31.81 -3.20
N GLN A 173 -8.16 32.65 -3.45
CA GLN A 173 -9.20 32.92 -2.49
C GLN A 173 -10.21 31.75 -2.53
N ASP A 174 -10.24 31.04 -1.41
CA ASP A 174 -11.41 30.37 -0.84
C ASP A 174 -12.18 29.44 -1.78
N GLN A 175 -11.72 28.19 -1.84
CA GLN A 175 -12.64 27.06 -1.88
C GLN A 175 -12.60 26.37 -0.51
N GLU A 176 -12.96 27.12 0.53
CA GLU A 176 -13.66 26.55 1.69
C GLU A 176 -15.12 26.34 1.27
N GLU A 177 -15.39 25.25 0.55
CA GLU A 177 -16.71 24.64 0.50
C GLU A 177 -16.46 23.13 0.65
N HIS A 178 -17.02 22.58 1.72
CA HIS A 178 -17.03 21.17 2.09
C HIS A 178 -15.73 20.57 2.65
N GLY A 179 -15.45 20.94 3.90
CA GLY A 179 -15.01 19.97 4.93
C GLY A 179 -16.10 18.93 5.26
N GLY A 180 -16.86 18.48 4.27
CA GLY A 180 -17.57 17.22 4.34
C GLY A 180 -16.53 16.14 4.13
N VAL A 181 -16.33 15.29 5.14
CA VAL A 181 -15.78 13.95 4.91
C VAL A 181 -16.43 13.43 3.64
N PRO A 182 -15.69 13.02 2.59
CA PRO A 182 -16.33 12.51 1.40
C PRO A 182 -17.21 11.35 1.85
N GLU A 183 -18.53 11.49 1.67
CA GLU A 183 -19.53 10.48 2.01
C GLU A 183 -19.25 9.15 1.29
N SER A 184 -18.43 9.21 0.24
CA SER A 184 -17.86 8.03 -0.43
C SER A 184 -16.92 7.21 0.48
N LEU A 185 -16.18 7.80 1.43
CA LEU A 185 -15.31 7.04 2.34
C LEU A 185 -16.10 6.31 3.45
N MET A 186 -17.32 6.78 3.76
CA MET A 186 -18.25 6.06 4.65
C MET A 186 -19.04 4.97 3.89
N GLU A 187 -19.33 5.16 2.60
CA GLU A 187 -19.93 4.12 1.75
C GLU A 187 -19.03 2.89 1.55
N TRP A 188 -17.70 3.06 1.45
CA TRP A 188 -16.79 1.91 1.37
C TRP A 188 -16.76 1.06 2.65
N ARG A 189 -17.06 1.63 3.82
CA ARG A 189 -17.24 0.87 5.08
C ARG A 189 -18.58 0.14 5.13
N ALA A 190 -19.63 0.70 4.53
CA ALA A 190 -20.97 0.09 4.50
C ALA A 190 -21.10 -1.02 3.42
N GLY A 191 -20.42 -0.88 2.27
CA GLY A 191 -20.47 -1.84 1.17
C GLY A 191 -19.79 -3.18 1.44
N PHE A 192 -18.79 -3.21 2.33
CA PHE A 192 -18.07 -4.45 2.66
C PHE A 192 -18.74 -5.30 3.75
N ALA A 193 -19.59 -4.69 4.59
CA ALA A 193 -20.34 -5.40 5.63
C ALA A 193 -21.59 -6.13 5.08
N SER A 194 -22.11 -5.73 3.92
CA SER A 194 -23.34 -6.31 3.33
C SER A 194 -23.09 -7.50 2.40
N ARG A 195 -21.83 -7.92 2.15
CA ARG A 195 -21.50 -9.02 1.23
C ARG A 195 -20.92 -10.26 1.90
N SER A 196 -21.06 -10.38 3.22
CA SER A 196 -20.67 -11.56 4.03
C SER A 196 -21.84 -12.19 4.78
N GLY A 197 -23.08 -11.85 4.43
CA GLY A 197 -24.30 -12.48 4.95
C GLY A 197 -25.22 -12.85 3.80
N GLY A 198 -25.02 -14.06 3.27
CA GLY A 198 -25.78 -14.68 2.19
C GLY A 198 -25.21 -16.05 1.90
#